data_AF-A0A352R6J3-F1
#
_entry.id   AF-A0A352R6J3-F1
#
_cell.length_a   1.000
_cell.length_b   1.000
_cell.length_c   1.000
_cell.angle_alpha   90.00
_cell.angle_beta   90.00
_cell.angle_gamma   90.00
#
_symmetry.space_group_name_H-M   'P 1'
#
loop_
_entity.id
_entity.type
_entity.pdbx_description
1 polymer ?
#
loop_
_entity_poly.entity_id
_entity_poly.type
_entity_poly.pdbx_seq_one_letter_code
_entity_poly.pdbx_strand_id
1 'polypeptide(L)'
;MIDTILDLTQKYPFVLAFILGLLPALIWLWFWLKEDIHPEPAKMITLSFLGGMAAVLFVLPLQTIVYHYFKNQEFLSFALWSSIEEILKFVFVYFIAIKNKKVAEEPVDDIIYLIVSALGFVTFENTLFLMPAISGGDFFNVIVHGNLRFVGASLLHIMSSGAVGISLALAFYKTEKQKVQHIISGLIIAIVLHTAFNLFIINGVEKNLLLIFGTVWIGIVVLLLMFEKVKHIKKDIL
;
A
#
# COMPACT_ATOMS: atom_id res chain seq x y z
N MET A 1 30.58 -19.79 -10.15
CA MET A 1 29.66 -19.50 -9.02
C MET A 1 28.85 -18.24 -9.31
N ILE A 2 29.47 -17.10 -9.62
CA ILE A 2 28.76 -15.87 -10.02
C ILE A 2 27.95 -16.09 -11.31
N ASP A 3 28.54 -16.72 -12.33
CA ASP A 3 27.84 -16.98 -13.60
C ASP A 3 26.64 -17.93 -13.42
N THR A 4 26.77 -18.91 -12.53
CA THR A 4 25.70 -19.85 -12.17
C THR A 4 24.53 -19.16 -11.46
N ILE A 5 24.83 -18.20 -10.58
CA ILE A 5 23.82 -17.38 -9.90
C ILE A 5 23.13 -16.46 -10.92
N LEU A 6 23.91 -15.82 -11.80
CA LEU A 6 23.36 -14.95 -12.85
C LEU A 6 22.40 -15.71 -13.78
N ASP A 7 22.80 -16.89 -14.23
CA ASP A 7 21.99 -17.78 -15.07
C ASP A 7 20.68 -18.20 -14.37
N LEU A 8 20.75 -18.57 -13.09
CA LEU A 8 19.56 -18.88 -12.29
C LEU A 8 18.62 -17.69 -12.14
N THR A 9 19.15 -16.48 -11.92
CA THR A 9 18.33 -15.26 -11.77
C THR A 9 17.67 -14.82 -13.07
N GLN A 10 18.31 -15.04 -14.22
CA GLN A 10 17.71 -14.79 -15.53
C GLN A 10 16.67 -15.85 -15.89
N LYS A 11 16.89 -17.11 -15.48
CA LYS A 11 15.97 -18.22 -15.73
C LYS A 11 14.73 -18.20 -14.83
N TYR A 12 14.85 -17.71 -13.59
CA TYR A 12 13.76 -17.63 -12.61
C TYR A 12 13.62 -16.22 -11.99
N PRO A 13 13.38 -15.17 -12.82
CA PRO A 13 13.41 -13.78 -12.36
C PRO A 13 12.31 -13.47 -11.34
N PHE A 14 11.18 -14.19 -11.42
CA PHE A 14 10.06 -14.05 -10.49
C PHE A 14 10.45 -14.35 -9.04
N VAL A 15 11.20 -15.43 -8.79
CA VAL A 15 11.53 -15.87 -7.43
C VAL A 15 12.38 -14.79 -6.74
N LEU A 16 13.40 -14.29 -7.44
CA LEU A 16 14.23 -13.21 -6.91
C LEU A 16 13.43 -11.92 -6.72
N ALA A 17 12.66 -11.51 -7.73
CA ALA A 17 11.82 -10.31 -7.66
C ALA A 17 10.84 -10.38 -6.49
N PHE A 18 10.26 -11.55 -6.23
CA PHE A 18 9.32 -11.77 -5.15
C PHE A 18 9.98 -11.66 -3.79
N ILE A 19 11.15 -12.27 -3.61
CA ILE A 19 11.93 -12.14 -2.37
C ILE A 19 12.30 -10.68 -2.11
N LEU A 20 12.77 -9.97 -3.15
CA LEU A 20 13.14 -8.55 -3.05
C LEU A 20 11.92 -7.66 -2.72
N GLY A 21 10.75 -7.96 -3.29
CA GLY A 21 9.49 -7.29 -2.96
C GLY A 21 9.00 -7.57 -1.54
N LEU A 22 9.12 -8.82 -1.09
CA LEU A 22 8.56 -9.31 0.17
C LEU A 22 9.37 -8.87 1.41
N LEU A 23 10.71 -8.96 1.37
CA LEU A 23 11.56 -8.67 2.53
C LEU A 23 11.27 -7.30 3.19
N PRO A 24 11.26 -6.18 2.45
CA PRO A 24 10.96 -4.87 3.04
C PRO A 24 9.50 -4.78 3.53
N ALA A 25 8.56 -5.41 2.84
CA ALA A 25 7.17 -5.47 3.29
C ALA A 25 7.02 -6.22 4.63
N LEU A 26 7.82 -7.28 4.86
CA LEU A 26 7.85 -8.00 6.13
C LEU A 26 8.44 -7.16 7.28
N ILE A 27 9.42 -6.31 7.00
CA ILE A 27 9.97 -5.38 8.01
C ILE A 27 8.88 -4.41 8.47
N TRP A 28 8.16 -3.82 7.52
CA TRP A 28 7.04 -2.93 7.85
C TRP A 28 5.87 -3.68 8.51
N LEU A 29 5.57 -4.90 8.07
CA LEU A 29 4.55 -5.74 8.70
C LEU A 29 4.89 -5.97 10.18
N TRP A 30 6.12 -6.37 10.46
CA TRP A 30 6.60 -6.55 11.83
C TRP A 30 6.48 -5.25 12.64
N PHE A 31 6.88 -4.11 12.07
CA PHE A 31 6.80 -2.82 12.74
C PHE A 31 5.35 -2.45 13.12
N TRP A 32 4.41 -2.51 12.17
CA TRP A 32 3.02 -2.12 12.41
C TRP A 32 2.27 -3.08 13.32
N LEU A 33 2.56 -4.39 13.25
CA LEU A 33 1.99 -5.36 14.19
C LEU A 33 2.51 -5.20 15.62
N LYS A 34 3.64 -4.51 15.83
CA LYS A 34 4.15 -4.16 17.16
C LYS A 34 3.54 -2.89 17.72
N GLU A 35 2.96 -2.06 16.88
CA GLU A 35 2.26 -0.85 17.30
C GLU A 35 0.88 -1.16 17.90
N ASP A 36 0.31 -2.30 17.53
CA ASP A 36 -0.93 -2.83 18.07
C ASP A 36 -0.70 -3.53 19.44
N ILE A 37 -1.55 -3.17 20.40
CA ILE A 37 -1.52 -3.71 21.77
C ILE A 37 -2.23 -5.07 21.83
N HIS A 38 -3.20 -5.32 20.96
CA HIS A 38 -4.04 -6.52 20.95
C HIS A 38 -3.85 -7.30 19.64
N PRO A 39 -2.90 -8.25 19.58
CA PRO A 39 -2.50 -8.85 18.32
C PRO A 39 -3.64 -9.56 17.58
N GLU A 40 -3.77 -9.20 16.31
CA GLU A 40 -4.72 -9.81 15.38
C GLU A 40 -4.47 -11.30 15.09
N PRO A 41 -5.51 -12.09 14.78
CA PRO A 41 -5.34 -13.48 14.37
C PRO A 41 -4.45 -13.60 13.13
N ALA A 42 -3.38 -14.39 13.20
CA ALA A 42 -2.42 -14.57 12.11
C ALA A 42 -3.07 -14.98 10.77
N LYS A 43 -4.16 -15.75 10.83
CA LYS A 43 -4.97 -16.12 9.65
C LYS A 43 -5.53 -14.87 8.95
N MET A 44 -6.09 -13.92 9.70
CA MET A 44 -6.70 -12.71 9.13
C MET A 44 -5.65 -11.73 8.61
N ILE A 45 -4.51 -11.64 9.28
CA ILE A 45 -3.32 -10.93 8.77
C ILE A 45 -2.88 -11.52 7.42
N THR A 46 -2.73 -12.85 7.36
CA THR A 46 -2.30 -13.54 6.13
C THR A 46 -3.31 -13.33 5.00
N LEU A 47 -4.61 -13.50 5.28
CA LEU A 47 -5.65 -13.30 4.27
C LEU A 47 -5.71 -11.86 3.78
N SER A 48 -5.55 -10.87 4.66
CA SER A 48 -5.52 -9.45 4.26
C SER A 48 -4.31 -9.13 3.40
N PHE A 49 -3.13 -9.67 3.72
CA PHE A 49 -1.92 -9.54 2.91
C PHE A 49 -2.12 -10.17 1.52
N LEU A 50 -2.63 -11.40 1.47
CA LEU A 50 -2.94 -12.07 0.20
C LEU A 50 -4.05 -11.35 -0.58
N GLY A 51 -5.01 -10.72 0.10
CA GLY A 51 -6.03 -9.86 -0.51
C GLY A 51 -5.41 -8.65 -1.21
N GLY A 52 -4.43 -8.01 -0.58
CA GLY A 52 -3.62 -6.95 -1.19
C GLY A 52 -2.88 -7.42 -2.44
N MET A 53 -2.22 -8.58 -2.39
CA MET A 53 -1.59 -9.18 -3.57
C MET A 53 -2.62 -9.47 -4.67
N ALA A 54 -3.75 -10.06 -4.32
CA ALA A 54 -4.80 -10.40 -5.28
C ALA A 54 -5.36 -9.15 -5.96
N ALA A 55 -5.47 -8.01 -5.26
CA ALA A 55 -5.94 -6.76 -5.84
C ALA A 55 -5.11 -6.31 -7.06
N VAL A 56 -3.79 -6.51 -7.05
CA VAL A 56 -2.90 -6.19 -8.18
C VAL A 56 -3.33 -6.89 -9.48
N LEU A 57 -3.81 -8.14 -9.40
CA LEU A 57 -4.27 -8.91 -10.56
C LEU A 57 -5.46 -8.22 -11.28
N PHE A 58 -6.27 -7.47 -10.54
CA PHE A 58 -7.42 -6.73 -11.08
C PHE A 58 -7.06 -5.29 -11.42
N VAL A 59 -6.13 -4.68 -10.68
CA VAL A 59 -5.64 -3.33 -10.94
C VAL A 59 -4.99 -3.25 -12.32
N LEU A 60 -4.04 -4.15 -12.63
CA LEU A 60 -3.21 -4.01 -13.84
C LEU A 60 -4.01 -3.99 -15.16
N PRO A 61 -5.00 -4.89 -15.38
CA PRO A 61 -5.84 -4.80 -16.57
C PRO A 61 -6.64 -3.49 -16.64
N LEU A 62 -7.17 -3.01 -15.51
CA LEU A 62 -7.94 -1.77 -15.46
C LEU A 62 -7.05 -0.55 -15.73
N GLN A 63 -5.83 -0.52 -15.20
CA GLN A 63 -4.85 0.52 -15.49
C GLN A 63 -4.43 0.51 -16.97
N THR A 64 -4.33 -0.67 -17.58
CA THR A 64 -4.05 -0.80 -19.02
C THR A 64 -5.17 -0.18 -19.86
N ILE A 65 -6.43 -0.39 -19.45
CA ILE A 65 -7.59 0.27 -20.08
C ILE A 65 -7.48 1.80 -19.93
N VAL A 66 -7.21 2.30 -18.73
CA VAL A 66 -7.01 3.74 -18.50
C VAL A 66 -5.89 4.30 -19.38
N TYR A 67 -4.75 3.61 -19.46
CA TYR A 67 -3.64 4.01 -20.31
C TYR A 67 -4.05 4.12 -21.78
N HIS A 68 -4.79 3.14 -22.28
CA HIS A 68 -5.22 3.11 -23.68
C HIS A 68 -6.04 4.36 -24.06
N TYR A 69 -6.96 4.79 -23.19
CA TYR A 69 -7.86 5.91 -23.46
C TYR A 69 -7.29 7.28 -23.05
N PHE A 70 -6.47 7.33 -22.00
CA PHE A 70 -6.10 8.59 -21.35
C PHE A 70 -4.60 8.89 -21.34
N LYS A 71 -3.73 8.09 -22.00
CA LYS A 71 -2.26 8.30 -22.02
C LYS A 71 -1.77 9.72 -22.32
N ASN A 72 -2.54 10.53 -23.05
CA ASN A 72 -2.18 11.91 -23.39
C ASN A 72 -2.61 12.94 -22.34
N GLN A 73 -3.30 12.51 -21.28
CA GLN A 73 -3.77 13.32 -20.16
C GLN A 73 -3.09 12.80 -18.89
N GLU A 74 -1.88 13.29 -18.62
CA GLU A 74 -1.02 12.79 -17.55
C GLU A 74 -1.71 12.79 -16.17
N PHE A 75 -2.21 13.96 -15.75
CA PHE A 75 -2.90 14.10 -14.46
C PHE A 75 -4.08 13.14 -14.33
N LEU A 76 -4.94 13.07 -15.37
CA LEU A 76 -6.12 12.21 -15.35
C LEU A 76 -5.74 10.72 -15.31
N SER A 77 -4.71 10.32 -16.05
CA SER A 77 -4.21 8.93 -16.03
C SER A 77 -3.74 8.53 -14.64
N PHE A 78 -2.91 9.35 -14.00
CA PHE A 78 -2.41 9.05 -12.65
C PHE A 78 -3.51 9.09 -11.59
N ALA A 79 -4.47 10.02 -11.71
CA ALA A 79 -5.61 10.08 -10.80
C ALA A 79 -6.47 8.82 -10.91
N LEU A 80 -6.76 8.37 -12.13
CA LEU A 80 -7.54 7.14 -12.37
C LEU A 80 -6.78 5.89 -11.94
N TRP A 81 -5.48 5.79 -12.23
CA TRP A 81 -4.65 4.67 -11.77
C TRP A 81 -4.63 4.57 -10.25
N SER A 82 -4.35 5.68 -9.56
CA SER A 82 -4.34 5.74 -8.08
C SER A 82 -5.73 5.43 -7.51
N SER A 83 -6.80 5.89 -8.19
CA SER A 83 -8.18 5.56 -7.81
C SER A 83 -8.46 4.07 -7.85
N ILE A 84 -8.11 3.41 -8.95
CA ILE A 84 -8.31 1.97 -9.14
C ILE A 84 -7.56 1.19 -8.05
N GLU A 85 -6.31 1.55 -7.79
CA GLU A 85 -5.48 0.90 -6.78
C GLU A 85 -6.07 1.00 -5.37
N GLU A 86 -6.34 2.21 -4.90
CA GLU A 86 -6.81 2.41 -3.52
C GLU A 86 -8.21 1.83 -3.31
N ILE A 87 -9.10 1.95 -4.30
CA ILE A 87 -10.45 1.38 -4.21
C ILE A 87 -10.39 -0.14 -4.17
N LEU A 88 -9.66 -0.80 -5.09
CA LEU A 88 -9.60 -2.26 -5.12
C LEU A 88 -8.92 -2.82 -3.87
N LYS A 89 -7.79 -2.24 -3.45
CA LYS A 89 -7.09 -2.65 -2.23
C LYS A 89 -8.00 -2.56 -0.99
N PHE A 90 -8.76 -1.47 -0.87
CA PHE A 90 -9.78 -1.31 0.17
C PHE A 90 -10.89 -2.37 0.06
N VAL A 91 -11.45 -2.59 -1.13
CA VAL A 91 -12.54 -3.55 -1.36
C VAL A 91 -12.15 -4.96 -0.93
N PHE A 92 -10.95 -5.42 -1.32
CA PHE A 92 -10.46 -6.75 -0.94
C PHE A 92 -10.42 -6.92 0.58
N VAL A 93 -9.74 -6.01 1.28
CA VAL A 93 -9.63 -6.12 2.74
C VAL A 93 -10.95 -5.84 3.47
N TYR A 94 -11.83 -5.02 2.88
CA TYR A 94 -13.13 -4.73 3.43
C TYR A 94 -13.95 -6.01 3.60
N PHE A 95 -14.00 -6.85 2.56
CA PHE A 95 -14.73 -8.12 2.61
C PHE A 95 -14.00 -9.21 3.39
N ILE A 96 -12.68 -9.17 3.48
CA ILE A 96 -11.89 -10.17 4.23
C ILE A 96 -12.00 -9.93 5.74
N ALA A 97 -11.82 -8.71 6.21
CA ALA A 97 -11.67 -8.40 7.64
C ALA A 97 -12.70 -7.37 8.14
N ILE A 98 -12.70 -6.16 7.59
CA ILE A 98 -13.39 -4.98 8.16
C ILE A 98 -14.91 -5.15 8.29
N LYS A 99 -15.54 -5.79 7.30
CA LYS A 99 -17.00 -6.03 7.29
C LYS A 99 -17.44 -6.95 8.42
N ASN A 100 -16.56 -7.86 8.86
CA ASN A 100 -16.86 -8.80 9.93
C ASN A 100 -16.46 -8.22 11.30
N LYS A 101 -17.44 -7.79 12.10
CA LYS A 101 -17.21 -7.20 13.43
C LYS A 101 -16.79 -8.19 14.52
N LYS A 102 -16.62 -9.46 14.18
CA LYS A 102 -15.93 -10.46 15.01
C LYS A 102 -14.45 -10.63 14.63
N VAL A 103 -13.98 -9.85 13.66
CA VAL A 103 -12.60 -9.83 13.19
C VAL A 103 -12.00 -8.46 13.44
N ALA A 104 -12.66 -7.39 12.97
CA ALA A 104 -12.32 -6.02 13.34
C ALA A 104 -13.18 -5.62 14.55
N GLU A 105 -12.65 -5.90 15.73
CA GLU A 105 -13.30 -5.75 17.04
C GLU A 105 -12.98 -4.39 17.68
N GLU A 106 -11.83 -3.80 17.36
CA GLU A 106 -11.38 -2.49 17.84
C GLU A 106 -11.10 -1.50 16.69
N PRO A 107 -11.12 -0.18 16.96
CA PRO A 107 -10.81 0.83 15.95
C PRO A 107 -9.41 0.69 15.32
N VAL A 108 -8.44 0.16 16.07
CA VAL A 108 -7.05 -0.01 15.61
C VAL A 108 -6.95 -1.07 14.51
N ASP A 109 -7.75 -2.13 14.61
CA ASP A 109 -7.83 -3.26 13.68
C ASP A 109 -8.08 -2.80 12.24
N ASP A 110 -8.98 -1.82 12.05
CA ASP A 110 -9.29 -1.24 10.74
C ASP A 110 -8.03 -0.65 10.09
N ILE A 111 -7.14 -0.02 10.88
CA ILE A 111 -5.86 0.52 10.40
C ILE A 111 -4.89 -0.62 10.07
N ILE A 112 -4.74 -1.59 10.98
CA ILE A 112 -3.81 -2.72 10.82
C ILE A 112 -4.15 -3.52 9.57
N TYR A 113 -5.41 -3.92 9.39
CA TYR A 113 -5.81 -4.71 8.22
C TYR A 113 -5.57 -3.95 6.91
N LEU A 114 -5.84 -2.64 6.85
CA LEU A 114 -5.57 -1.84 5.65
C LEU A 114 -4.08 -1.68 5.36
N ILE A 115 -3.24 -1.47 6.38
CA ILE A 115 -1.79 -1.45 6.21
C ILE A 115 -1.27 -2.81 5.74
N VAL A 116 -1.77 -3.91 6.32
CA VAL A 116 -1.39 -5.28 5.92
C VAL A 116 -1.76 -5.55 4.46
N SER A 117 -2.95 -5.10 4.02
CA SER A 117 -3.35 -5.16 2.61
C SER A 117 -2.42 -4.34 1.72
N ALA A 118 -2.03 -3.13 2.14
CA ALA A 118 -1.04 -2.32 1.41
C ALA A 118 0.32 -3.00 1.27
N LEU A 119 0.79 -3.69 2.32
CA LEU A 119 2.05 -4.43 2.31
C LEU A 119 2.01 -5.63 1.36
N GLY A 120 0.87 -6.33 1.29
CA GLY A 120 0.65 -7.37 0.29
C GLY A 120 0.60 -6.83 -1.13
N PHE A 121 -0.11 -5.71 -1.33
CA PHE A 121 -0.19 -5.02 -2.61
C PHE A 121 1.21 -4.66 -3.13
N VAL A 122 1.99 -3.94 -2.32
CA VAL A 122 3.32 -3.47 -2.73
C VAL A 122 4.31 -4.61 -2.89
N THR A 123 4.17 -5.71 -2.14
CA THR A 123 4.98 -6.92 -2.35
C THR A 123 4.85 -7.41 -3.79
N PHE A 124 3.60 -7.59 -4.25
CA PHE A 124 3.36 -8.17 -5.56
C PHE A 124 3.55 -7.17 -6.69
N GLU A 125 3.16 -5.91 -6.50
CA GLU A 125 3.46 -4.84 -7.46
C GLU A 125 4.97 -4.68 -7.67
N ASN A 126 5.75 -4.60 -6.60
CA ASN A 126 7.21 -4.51 -6.71
C ASN A 126 7.81 -5.75 -7.36
N THR A 127 7.27 -6.94 -7.09
CA THR A 127 7.68 -8.17 -7.77
C THR A 127 7.57 -7.99 -9.28
N LEU A 128 6.42 -7.53 -9.77
CA LEU A 128 6.18 -7.34 -11.20
C LEU A 128 7.01 -6.19 -11.78
N PHE A 129 7.27 -5.13 -11.00
CA PHE A 129 8.12 -4.01 -11.42
C PHE A 129 9.59 -4.41 -11.60
N LEU A 130 10.12 -5.28 -10.72
CA LEU A 130 11.51 -5.72 -10.77
C LEU A 130 11.79 -6.77 -11.86
N MET A 131 10.77 -7.52 -12.27
CA MET A 131 10.91 -8.66 -13.19
C MET A 131 11.62 -8.32 -14.51
N PRO A 132 11.22 -7.27 -15.28
CA PRO A 132 11.86 -6.96 -16.56
C PRO A 132 13.35 -6.69 -16.41
N ALA A 133 13.74 -5.93 -15.38
CA ALA A 133 15.12 -5.53 -15.18
C ALA A 133 16.01 -6.68 -14.68
N ILE A 134 15.47 -7.59 -13.85
CA ILE A 134 16.15 -8.83 -13.46
C ILE A 134 16.34 -9.75 -14.67
N SER A 135 15.31 -9.92 -15.50
CA SER A 135 15.40 -10.76 -16.72
C SER A 135 16.35 -10.19 -17.77
N GLY A 136 16.47 -8.86 -17.85
CA GLY A 136 17.37 -8.16 -18.77
C GLY A 136 18.83 -8.13 -18.34
N GLY A 137 19.17 -8.69 -17.16
CA GLY A 137 20.54 -8.71 -16.64
C GLY A 137 21.03 -7.37 -16.06
N ASP A 138 20.17 -6.35 -15.96
CA ASP A 138 20.52 -5.02 -15.46
C ASP A 138 20.33 -4.89 -13.94
N PHE A 139 20.93 -5.82 -13.20
CA PHE A 139 20.76 -5.92 -11.76
C PHE A 139 21.29 -4.69 -11.01
N PHE A 140 22.34 -4.04 -11.54
CA PHE A 140 22.93 -2.87 -10.91
C PHE A 140 22.00 -1.66 -10.96
N ASN A 141 21.33 -1.39 -12.07
CA ASN A 141 20.34 -0.30 -12.13
C ASN A 141 19.10 -0.59 -11.28
N VAL A 142 18.69 -1.86 -11.16
CA VAL A 142 17.62 -2.26 -10.24
C VAL A 142 17.92 -1.87 -8.81
N ILE A 143 19.13 -2.14 -8.33
CA ILE A 143 19.52 -1.81 -6.96
C ILE A 143 19.68 -0.30 -6.79
N VAL A 144 20.36 0.37 -7.71
CA VAL A 144 20.72 1.79 -7.53
C VAL A 144 19.50 2.71 -7.71
N HIS A 145 18.71 2.52 -8.77
CA HIS A 145 17.59 3.41 -9.12
C HIS A 145 16.25 2.88 -8.62
N GLY A 146 16.11 1.56 -8.48
CA GLY A 146 14.91 0.95 -7.93
C GLY A 146 14.69 1.32 -6.47
N ASN A 147 15.75 1.36 -5.64
CA ASN A 147 15.62 1.54 -4.19
C ASN A 147 14.82 2.78 -3.75
N LEU A 148 15.02 3.95 -4.38
CA LEU A 148 14.33 5.17 -3.96
C LEU A 148 12.85 5.14 -4.34
N ARG A 149 12.53 4.78 -5.59
CA ARG A 149 11.13 4.64 -6.02
C ARG A 149 10.43 3.53 -5.24
N PHE A 150 11.13 2.43 -5.00
CA PHE A 150 10.62 1.25 -4.29
C PHE A 150 10.31 1.56 -2.82
N VAL A 151 11.23 2.21 -2.09
CA VAL A 151 11.00 2.58 -0.68
C VAL A 151 9.93 3.66 -0.56
N GLY A 152 9.98 4.69 -1.41
CA GLY A 152 9.00 5.75 -1.43
C GLY A 152 7.59 5.24 -1.74
N ALA A 153 7.43 4.40 -2.77
CA ALA A 153 6.15 3.79 -3.12
C ALA A 153 5.64 2.91 -1.98
N SER A 154 6.48 2.05 -1.38
CA SER A 154 6.08 1.21 -0.25
C SER A 154 5.51 2.03 0.92
N LEU A 155 6.19 3.12 1.29
CA LEU A 155 5.71 4.04 2.33
C LEU A 155 4.44 4.78 1.92
N LEU A 156 4.29 5.13 0.64
CA LEU A 156 3.07 5.73 0.11
C LEU A 156 1.86 4.80 0.28
N HIS A 157 1.96 3.52 -0.09
CA HIS A 157 0.84 2.58 0.06
C HIS A 157 0.45 2.40 1.53
N ILE A 158 1.43 2.33 2.42
CA ILE A 158 1.20 2.28 3.88
C ILE A 158 0.47 3.55 4.33
N MET A 159 0.96 4.72 3.92
CA MET A 159 0.38 6.02 4.29
C MET A 159 -1.04 6.20 3.74
N SER A 160 -1.27 5.87 2.47
CA SER A 160 -2.56 6.04 1.79
C SER A 160 -3.61 5.09 2.40
N SER A 161 -3.28 3.82 2.55
CA SER A 161 -4.20 2.82 3.14
C SER A 161 -4.37 3.01 4.65
N GLY A 162 -3.31 3.41 5.34
CA GLY A 162 -3.37 3.84 6.74
C GLY A 162 -4.30 5.04 6.92
N ALA A 163 -4.30 6.02 6.01
CA ALA A 163 -5.23 7.15 6.07
C ALA A 163 -6.70 6.71 5.89
N VAL A 164 -6.98 5.73 5.01
CA VAL A 164 -8.31 5.11 4.92
C VAL A 164 -8.67 4.44 6.24
N GLY A 165 -7.73 3.71 6.83
CA GLY A 165 -7.89 3.03 8.12
C GLY A 165 -8.19 3.99 9.26
N ILE A 166 -7.44 5.08 9.39
CA ILE A 166 -7.68 6.15 10.37
C ILE A 166 -9.07 6.75 10.18
N SER A 167 -9.45 7.06 8.93
CA SER A 167 -10.77 7.63 8.66
C SER A 167 -11.89 6.69 9.12
N LEU A 168 -11.75 5.39 8.83
CA LEU A 168 -12.72 4.39 9.26
C LEU A 168 -12.73 4.18 10.78
N ALA A 169 -11.55 4.12 11.40
CA ALA A 169 -11.39 3.97 12.85
C ALA A 169 -12.04 5.14 13.62
N LEU A 170 -11.93 6.37 13.12
CA LEU A 170 -12.61 7.54 13.67
C LEU A 170 -14.16 7.45 13.57
N ALA A 171 -14.67 6.56 12.73
CA ALA A 171 -16.10 6.27 12.59
C ALA A 171 -16.51 4.91 13.16
N PHE A 172 -15.62 4.20 13.86
CA PHE A 172 -15.84 2.80 14.26
C PHE A 172 -17.16 2.59 15.03
N TYR A 173 -17.45 3.45 16.00
CA TYR A 173 -18.68 3.41 16.81
C TYR A 173 -19.82 4.32 16.29
N LYS A 174 -19.66 4.93 15.11
CA LYS A 174 -20.67 5.81 14.50
C LYS A 174 -21.72 5.02 13.72
N THR A 175 -22.76 5.71 13.25
CA THR A 175 -23.80 5.10 12.40
C THR A 175 -23.22 4.65 11.05
N GLU A 176 -23.87 3.70 10.38
CA GLU A 176 -23.44 3.19 9.07
C GLU A 176 -23.35 4.31 8.01
N LYS A 177 -24.27 5.28 8.03
CA LYS A 177 -24.20 6.45 7.15
C LYS A 177 -22.92 7.25 7.37
N GLN A 178 -22.54 7.47 8.63
CA GLN A 178 -21.31 8.19 8.96
C GLN A 178 -20.07 7.38 8.59
N LYS A 179 -20.07 6.06 8.77
CA LYS A 179 -18.97 5.19 8.32
C LYS A 179 -18.75 5.30 6.81
N VAL A 180 -19.82 5.25 6.01
CA VAL A 180 -19.72 5.43 4.55
C VAL A 180 -19.11 6.79 4.19
N GLN A 181 -19.52 7.87 4.87
CA GLN A 181 -18.92 9.20 4.65
C GLN A 181 -17.41 9.21 4.96
N HIS A 182 -16.98 8.54 6.02
CA HIS A 182 -15.57 8.47 6.39
C HIS A 182 -14.78 7.56 5.43
N ILE A 183 -15.37 6.46 4.93
CA ILE A 183 -14.76 5.63 3.89
C ILE A 183 -14.51 6.48 2.64
N ILE A 184 -15.53 7.22 2.16
CA ILE A 184 -15.41 8.08 0.99
C ILE A 184 -14.33 9.15 1.21
N SER A 185 -14.35 9.83 2.36
CA SER A 185 -13.32 10.83 2.70
C SER A 185 -11.92 10.23 2.75
N GLY A 186 -11.76 9.06 3.36
CA GLY A 186 -10.48 8.37 3.49
C GLY A 186 -9.93 7.96 2.12
N LEU A 187 -10.78 7.40 1.25
CA LEU A 187 -10.43 7.06 -0.12
C LEU A 187 -10.04 8.29 -0.94
N ILE A 188 -10.78 9.40 -0.83
CA ILE A 188 -10.40 10.64 -1.52
C ILE A 188 -9.02 11.11 -1.08
N ILE A 189 -8.74 11.12 0.23
CA ILE A 189 -7.42 11.50 0.78
C ILE A 189 -6.34 10.55 0.23
N ALA A 190 -6.56 9.25 0.29
CA ALA A 190 -5.63 8.24 -0.21
C ALA A 190 -5.31 8.44 -1.70
N ILE A 191 -6.34 8.65 -2.53
CA ILE A 191 -6.21 8.87 -3.97
C ILE A 191 -5.45 10.15 -4.26
N VAL A 192 -5.73 11.24 -3.54
CA VAL A 192 -5.02 12.52 -3.71
C VAL A 192 -3.54 12.38 -3.34
N LEU A 193 -3.25 11.76 -2.19
CA LEU A 193 -1.87 11.52 -1.73
C LEU A 193 -1.10 10.66 -2.75
N HIS A 194 -1.73 9.58 -3.22
CA HIS A 194 -1.12 8.68 -4.19
C HIS A 194 -0.89 9.37 -5.54
N THR A 195 -1.91 10.04 -6.07
CA THR A 195 -1.79 10.80 -7.33
C THR A 195 -0.69 11.85 -7.26
N ALA A 196 -0.63 12.62 -6.17
CA ALA A 196 0.40 13.62 -5.96
C ALA A 196 1.81 13.01 -5.96
N PHE A 197 1.99 11.89 -5.25
CA PHE A 197 3.26 11.17 -5.23
C PHE A 197 3.69 10.67 -6.62
N ASN A 198 2.77 10.08 -7.38
CA ASN A 198 3.03 9.62 -8.75
C ASN A 198 3.45 10.78 -9.66
N LEU A 199 2.79 11.93 -9.56
CA LEU A 199 3.15 13.14 -10.31
C LEU A 199 4.51 13.71 -9.89
N PHE A 200 4.87 13.67 -8.60
CA PHE A 200 6.19 14.14 -8.17
C PHE A 200 7.33 13.23 -8.62
N ILE A 201 7.12 11.90 -8.61
CA ILE A 201 8.14 10.95 -9.06
C ILE A 201 8.42 11.09 -10.56
N ILE A 202 7.39 11.22 -11.41
CA ILE A 202 7.60 11.31 -12.86
C ILE A 202 8.31 12.59 -13.30
N ASN A 203 8.14 13.68 -12.55
CA ASN A 203 8.81 14.96 -12.81
C ASN A 203 10.28 15.02 -12.33
N GLY A 204 10.87 13.87 -11.99
CA GLY A 204 12.28 13.71 -11.69
C GLY A 204 12.57 13.58 -10.20
N VAL A 205 12.90 12.36 -9.78
CA VAL A 205 13.26 12.01 -8.39
C VAL A 205 14.50 12.78 -7.93
N GLU A 206 15.51 12.99 -8.78
CA GLU A 206 16.78 13.64 -8.38
C GLU A 206 16.62 15.12 -7.98
N LYS A 207 15.77 15.87 -8.69
CA LYS A 207 15.52 17.28 -8.36
C LYS A 207 14.61 17.47 -7.14
N ASN A 208 13.72 16.50 -6.89
CA ASN A 208 12.66 16.62 -5.88
C ASN A 208 12.82 15.62 -4.73
N LEU A 209 13.96 14.94 -4.60
CA LEU A 209 14.17 13.82 -3.68
C LEU A 209 13.77 14.18 -2.25
N LEU A 210 14.35 15.25 -1.72
CA LEU A 210 14.09 15.72 -0.36
C LEU A 210 12.62 16.09 -0.15
N LEU A 211 11.97 16.66 -1.15
CA LEU A 211 10.56 17.04 -1.08
C LEU A 211 9.66 15.80 -1.06
N ILE A 212 9.89 14.84 -1.95
CA ILE A 212 9.10 13.61 -2.07
C ILE A 212 9.22 12.79 -0.79
N PHE A 213 10.44 12.47 -0.39
CA PHE A 213 10.67 11.67 0.81
C PHE A 213 10.30 12.43 2.08
N GLY A 214 10.59 13.73 2.17
CA GLY A 214 10.18 14.57 3.30
C GLY A 214 8.67 14.57 3.48
N THR A 215 7.90 14.70 2.40
CA THR A 215 6.42 14.68 2.46
C THR A 215 5.89 13.32 2.90
N VAL A 216 6.44 12.22 2.36
CA VAL A 216 6.06 10.87 2.78
C VAL A 216 6.40 10.62 4.25
N TRP A 217 7.59 11.02 4.71
CA TRP A 217 7.98 10.89 6.11
C TRP A 217 7.10 11.69 7.06
N ILE A 218 6.79 12.95 6.71
CA ILE A 218 5.83 13.76 7.46
C ILE A 218 4.47 13.04 7.52
N GLY A 219 4.01 12.48 6.39
CA GLY A 219 2.77 11.73 6.33
C GLY A 219 2.78 10.47 7.21
N ILE A 220 3.89 9.72 7.26
CA ILE A 220 4.05 8.58 8.17
C ILE A 220 4.03 9.03 9.64
N VAL A 221 4.69 10.14 9.98
CA VAL A 221 4.63 10.71 11.34
C VAL A 221 3.20 11.10 11.70
N VAL A 222 2.47 11.77 10.80
CA VAL A 222 1.05 12.09 11.00
C VAL A 222 0.22 10.82 11.18
N LEU A 223 0.46 9.79 10.38
CA LEU A 223 -0.21 8.49 10.50
C LEU A 223 0.04 7.87 11.89
N LEU A 224 1.28 7.86 12.38
CA LEU A 224 1.63 7.35 13.72
C LEU A 224 0.94 8.13 14.84
N LEU A 225 0.94 9.47 14.77
CA LEU A 225 0.24 10.32 15.74
C LEU A 225 -1.27 10.05 15.76
N MET A 226 -1.86 9.87 14.57
CA MET A 226 -3.28 9.53 14.44
C MET A 226 -3.56 8.09 14.90
N PHE A 227 -2.65 7.16 14.68
CA PHE A 227 -2.74 5.78 15.16
C PHE A 227 -2.80 5.77 16.69
N GLU A 228 -1.89 6.50 17.36
CA GLU A 228 -1.86 6.62 18.82
C GLU A 228 -3.16 7.25 19.36
N LYS A 229 -3.69 8.25 18.67
CA LYS A 229 -5.00 8.84 19.00
C LYS A 229 -6.13 7.80 18.89
N VAL A 230 -6.11 6.95 17.87
CA VAL A 230 -7.15 5.92 17.65
C VAL A 230 -7.17 4.88 18.77
N LYS A 231 -6.02 4.50 19.34
CA LYS A 231 -5.95 3.58 20.50
C LYS A 231 -6.80 4.02 21.69
N HIS A 232 -7.09 5.31 21.80
CA HIS A 232 -7.87 5.89 22.90
C HIS A 232 -9.37 6.00 22.60
N ILE A 233 -9.83 5.64 21.40
CA ILE A 233 -11.25 5.67 21.04
C ILE A 233 -11.96 4.50 21.72
N LYS A 234 -12.95 4.82 22.54
CA LYS A 234 -13.79 3.84 23.23
C LYS A 234 -15.24 4.06 22.86
N LYS A 235 -16.04 3.00 22.97
CA LYS A 235 -17.50 3.11 22.86
C LYS A 235 -18.00 3.96 24.02
N ASP A 236 -18.72 5.04 23.72
CA ASP A 236 -19.42 5.79 24.76
C ASP A 236 -20.45 4.86 25.41
N ILE A 237 -20.22 4.52 26.67
CA ILE A 237 -21.17 3.77 27.49
C ILE A 237 -22.17 4.81 28.01
N LEU A 238 -23.24 5.02 27.24
CA LEU A 238 -24.46 5.69 27.71
C LEU A 238 -25.31 4.74 28.54
#